data_AF-X0YWJ3-F1
#
_entry.id   AF-X0YWJ3-F1
#
_cell.length_a   1.000
_cell.length_b   1.000
_cell.length_c   1.000
_cell.angle_alpha   90.00
_cell.angle_beta   90.00
_cell.angle_gamma   90.00
#
_symmetry.space_group_name_H-M   'P 1'
#
loop_
_entity.id
_entity.type
_entity.pdbx_description
1 polymer ?
#
loop_
_entity_poly.entity_id
_entity_poly.type
_entity_poly.pdbx_seq_one_letter_code
_entity_poly.pdbx_strand_id
1 'polypeptide(L)'
;VCAASLMGPGARGPMARADMQRMKKWLGSYGVEIAVVLLPQGRDTQYWNARFGRPERDREIEDVSETIRVIAEAGVPVVEYTWSVPDVWGSTPEGAEGRGGVHVRSFDYDRVKDAPPEPGEGSTAEEMWERLNYFLERVIPAAEDAGVRLAFHPHDPPTPMLKGEARILGNLEGLRRLIEMFPSEANGLNFCQGTVAEMGVDVIEAIRYFGKRDKINHVHFRNVRGAVPRFDESFIDDGDVDMLAAMRA
;
A
#
# COMPACT_ATOMS: atom_id res chain seq x y z
N VAL A 1 -5.36 9.17 -6.46
CA VAL A 1 -5.99 10.08 -5.46
C VAL A 1 -6.17 9.34 -4.14
N CYS A 2 -5.93 9.96 -2.98
CA CYS A 2 -6.25 9.34 -1.70
C CYS A 2 -7.72 9.58 -1.33
N ALA A 3 -8.47 8.51 -1.05
CA ALA A 3 -9.87 8.56 -0.64
C ALA A 3 -10.07 9.35 0.66
N ALA A 4 -9.10 9.32 1.58
CA ALA A 4 -9.15 10.11 2.81
C ALA A 4 -9.14 11.63 2.55
N SER A 5 -8.67 12.09 1.39
CA SER A 5 -8.77 13.50 0.99
C SER A 5 -10.16 13.87 0.44
N LEU A 6 -11.00 12.86 0.15
CA LEU A 6 -12.36 13.02 -0.38
C LEU A 6 -13.41 12.87 0.72
N MET A 7 -13.17 11.94 1.62
CA MET A 7 -13.98 11.71 2.82
C MET A 7 -13.47 12.70 3.87
N GLY A 8 -14.29 13.70 4.26
CA GLY A 8 -13.84 14.77 5.16
C GLY A 8 -13.10 14.28 6.43
N PRO A 9 -12.38 15.15 7.14
CA PRO A 9 -11.57 14.74 8.29
C PRO A 9 -12.36 13.90 9.31
N GLY A 10 -11.88 12.70 9.63
CA GLY A 10 -12.53 11.77 10.58
C GLY A 10 -13.81 11.10 10.05
N ALA A 11 -14.06 11.15 8.74
CA ALA A 11 -15.21 10.49 8.13
C ALA A 11 -15.05 8.97 8.17
N ARG A 12 -16.02 8.32 8.81
CA ARG A 12 -16.21 6.87 8.86
C ARG A 12 -17.35 6.48 7.91
N GLY A 13 -17.36 5.25 7.41
CA GLY A 13 -18.37 4.80 6.45
C GLY A 13 -17.86 4.74 5.02
N PRO A 14 -18.72 4.40 4.04
CA PRO A 14 -18.35 4.32 2.64
C PRO A 14 -18.09 5.72 2.06
N MET A 15 -17.27 5.79 1.01
CA MET A 15 -17.06 7.03 0.25
C MET A 15 -18.39 7.48 -0.37
N ALA A 16 -18.73 8.76 -0.26
CA ALA A 16 -19.93 9.28 -0.90
C ALA A 16 -19.72 9.43 -2.43
N ARG A 17 -20.68 8.91 -3.21
CA ARG A 17 -20.69 9.05 -4.69
C ARG A 17 -20.53 10.50 -5.14
N ALA A 18 -21.17 11.45 -4.45
CA ALA A 18 -21.10 12.87 -4.76
C ALA A 18 -19.68 13.43 -4.63
N ASP A 19 -18.87 12.93 -3.70
CA ASP A 19 -17.50 13.37 -3.48
C ASP A 19 -16.58 12.88 -4.61
N MET A 20 -16.76 11.62 -5.01
CA MET A 20 -16.04 11.05 -6.15
C MET A 20 -16.37 11.77 -7.46
N GLN A 21 -17.65 12.04 -7.72
CA GLN A 21 -18.08 12.76 -8.93
C GLN A 21 -17.58 14.22 -8.95
N ARG A 22 -17.57 14.89 -7.80
CA ARG A 22 -17.02 16.25 -7.68
C ARG A 22 -15.53 16.28 -7.98
N MET A 23 -14.75 15.33 -7.43
CA MET A 23 -13.32 15.21 -7.70
C MET A 23 -13.06 14.91 -9.18
N LYS A 24 -13.79 13.94 -9.76
CA LYS A 24 -13.68 13.59 -11.19
C LYS A 24 -13.95 14.80 -12.08
N LYS A 25 -15.00 15.58 -11.80
CA LYS A 25 -15.32 16.79 -12.55
C LYS A 25 -14.23 17.86 -12.42
N TRP A 26 -13.70 18.05 -11.22
CA TRP A 26 -12.65 19.04 -10.98
C TRP A 26 -11.36 18.68 -11.71
N LEU A 27 -10.84 17.46 -11.56
CA LEU A 27 -9.66 16.99 -12.28
C LEU A 27 -9.88 16.98 -13.80
N GLY A 28 -11.06 16.56 -14.24
CA GLY A 28 -11.46 16.58 -15.66
C GLY A 28 -11.44 17.98 -16.28
N SER A 29 -11.69 19.04 -15.50
CA SER A 29 -11.56 20.42 -15.98
C SER A 29 -10.14 20.84 -16.34
N TYR A 30 -9.14 20.07 -15.88
CA TYR A 30 -7.72 20.21 -16.23
C TYR A 30 -7.25 19.13 -17.22
N GLY A 31 -8.15 18.29 -17.75
CA GLY A 31 -7.78 17.16 -18.60
C GLY A 31 -7.08 16.03 -17.84
N VAL A 32 -7.26 15.94 -16.52
CA VAL A 32 -6.66 14.90 -15.67
C VAL A 32 -7.71 13.87 -15.31
N GLU A 33 -7.35 12.59 -15.47
CA GLU A 33 -8.20 11.45 -15.11
C GLU A 33 -7.69 10.74 -13.86
N ILE A 34 -8.61 10.12 -13.13
CA ILE A 34 -8.28 9.33 -11.94
C ILE A 34 -8.07 7.88 -12.38
N ALA A 35 -6.83 7.41 -12.36
CA ALA A 35 -6.50 6.02 -12.69
C ALA A 35 -6.53 5.09 -11.46
N VAL A 36 -6.21 5.63 -10.28
CA VAL A 36 -6.09 4.87 -9.03
C VAL A 36 -6.66 5.66 -7.86
N VAL A 37 -7.40 4.99 -6.99
CA VAL A 37 -7.86 5.53 -5.70
C VAL A 37 -7.32 4.69 -4.55
N LEU A 38 -6.59 5.31 -3.63
CA LEU A 38 -6.11 4.68 -2.40
C LEU A 38 -7.19 4.76 -1.32
N LEU A 39 -7.57 3.62 -0.73
CA LEU A 39 -8.50 3.55 0.40
C LEU A 39 -7.97 4.35 1.62
N PRO A 40 -8.86 4.91 2.45
CA PRO A 40 -8.45 5.72 3.58
C PRO A 40 -7.77 4.87 4.65
N GLN A 41 -6.55 5.25 5.04
CA GLN A 41 -5.70 4.43 5.92
C GLN A 41 -5.73 4.82 7.41
N GLY A 42 -6.26 6.00 7.74
CA GLY A 42 -6.18 6.59 9.08
C GLY A 42 -7.02 5.88 10.14
N ARG A 43 -6.83 6.26 11.40
CA ARG A 43 -7.74 5.91 12.51
C ARG A 43 -9.15 6.38 12.19
N ASP A 44 -10.14 5.60 12.60
CA ASP A 44 -11.57 5.87 12.40
C ASP A 44 -12.03 5.97 10.93
N THR A 45 -11.31 5.29 10.03
CA THR A 45 -11.67 5.17 8.60
C THR A 45 -12.42 3.85 8.31
N GLN A 46 -12.16 3.22 7.16
CA GLN A 46 -12.97 2.12 6.63
C GLN A 46 -12.48 0.74 7.00
N TYR A 47 -11.24 0.55 7.45
CA TYR A 47 -10.72 -0.79 7.75
C TYR A 47 -9.65 -0.78 8.86
N TRP A 48 -9.72 0.21 9.75
CA TRP A 48 -8.82 0.28 10.91
C TRP A 48 -9.07 -0.87 11.87
N ASN A 49 -10.32 -1.13 12.24
CA ASN A 49 -10.71 -2.21 13.15
C ASN A 49 -10.53 -3.59 12.52
N ALA A 50 -10.65 -3.70 11.18
CA ALA A 50 -10.33 -4.92 10.46
C ALA A 50 -8.86 -5.36 10.62
N ARG A 51 -7.90 -4.41 10.61
CA ARG A 51 -6.47 -4.69 10.86
C ARG A 51 -6.18 -5.30 12.23
N PHE A 52 -7.05 -5.07 13.21
CA PHE A 52 -6.90 -5.58 14.58
C PHE A 52 -7.90 -6.67 14.95
N GLY A 53 -8.77 -7.10 14.03
CA GLY A 53 -9.80 -8.10 14.31
C GLY A 53 -10.85 -7.66 15.35
N ARG A 54 -11.09 -6.35 15.48
CA ARG A 54 -12.02 -5.77 16.47
C ARG A 54 -13.49 -5.95 16.03
N PRO A 55 -14.47 -5.87 16.95
CA PRO A 55 -15.88 -6.15 16.65
C PRO A 55 -16.48 -5.37 15.47
N GLU A 56 -16.00 -4.16 15.21
CA GLU A 56 -16.50 -3.30 14.13
C GLU A 56 -15.99 -3.71 12.74
N ARG A 57 -15.11 -4.73 12.64
CA ARG A 57 -14.45 -5.12 11.38
C ARG A 57 -15.44 -5.45 10.25
N ASP A 58 -16.56 -6.10 10.55
CA ASP A 58 -17.50 -6.57 9.51
C ASP A 58 -18.20 -5.39 8.84
N ARG A 59 -18.66 -4.42 9.65
CA ARG A 59 -19.21 -3.16 9.13
C ARG A 59 -18.18 -2.40 8.29
N GLU A 60 -16.94 -2.35 8.75
CA GLU A 60 -15.85 -1.68 8.05
C GLU A 60 -15.54 -2.35 6.69
N ILE A 61 -15.57 -3.68 6.63
CA ILE A 61 -15.43 -4.43 5.38
C ILE A 61 -16.61 -4.14 4.42
N GLU A 62 -17.83 -3.98 4.93
CA GLU A 62 -18.97 -3.54 4.12
C GLU A 62 -18.78 -2.12 3.57
N ASP A 63 -18.27 -1.20 4.39
CA ASP A 63 -17.96 0.18 4.00
C ASP A 63 -16.89 0.22 2.88
N VAL A 64 -15.86 -0.63 2.97
CA VAL A 64 -14.84 -0.82 1.92
C VAL A 64 -15.48 -1.36 0.64
N SER A 65 -16.30 -2.40 0.75
CA SER A 65 -16.95 -3.03 -0.41
C SER A 65 -17.86 -2.04 -1.16
N GLU A 66 -18.62 -1.22 -0.44
CA GLU A 66 -19.41 -0.16 -1.07
C GLU A 66 -18.52 0.94 -1.68
N THR A 67 -17.41 1.29 -1.04
CA THR A 67 -16.46 2.26 -1.59
C THR A 67 -15.84 1.78 -2.91
N ILE A 68 -15.53 0.49 -3.02
CA ILE A 68 -15.06 -0.12 -4.27
C ILE A 68 -16.11 0.06 -5.38
N ARG A 69 -17.40 -0.20 -5.10
CA ARG A 69 -18.48 0.02 -6.07
C ARG A 69 -18.60 1.48 -6.48
N VAL A 70 -18.50 2.41 -5.53
CA VAL A 70 -18.54 3.86 -5.81
C VAL A 70 -17.39 4.28 -6.73
N ILE A 71 -16.19 3.75 -6.49
CA ILE A 71 -15.00 4.02 -7.30
C ILE A 71 -15.16 3.42 -8.71
N ALA A 72 -15.68 2.19 -8.80
CA ALA A 72 -15.94 1.51 -10.06
C ALA A 72 -16.98 2.25 -10.93
N GLU A 73 -18.09 2.71 -10.35
CA GLU A 73 -19.11 3.50 -11.05
C GLU A 73 -18.57 4.85 -11.55
N ALA A 74 -17.54 5.38 -10.90
CA ALA A 74 -16.83 6.56 -11.39
C ALA A 74 -15.88 6.24 -12.56
N GLY A 75 -15.73 4.97 -12.95
CA GLY A 75 -14.89 4.50 -14.05
C GLY A 75 -13.42 4.39 -13.69
N VAL A 76 -13.07 4.30 -12.41
CA VAL A 76 -11.68 4.12 -11.97
C VAL A 76 -11.36 2.62 -11.90
N PRO A 77 -10.32 2.15 -12.60
CA PRO A 77 -10.07 0.71 -12.73
C PRO A 77 -9.33 0.08 -11.55
N VAL A 78 -8.64 0.87 -10.71
CA VAL A 78 -7.76 0.35 -9.66
C VAL A 78 -8.05 0.99 -8.31
N VAL A 79 -8.16 0.14 -7.29
CA VAL A 79 -8.25 0.55 -5.87
C VAL A 79 -7.02 0.07 -5.13
N GLU A 80 -6.25 1.02 -4.59
CA GLU A 80 -5.07 0.73 -3.78
C GLU A 80 -5.42 0.63 -2.30
N TYR A 81 -4.72 -0.23 -1.56
CA TYR A 81 -4.82 -0.32 -0.11
C TYR A 81 -3.51 -0.83 0.50
N THR A 82 -3.37 -0.68 1.81
CA THR A 82 -2.24 -1.24 2.57
C THR A 82 -2.77 -1.92 3.83
N TRP A 83 -1.98 -2.84 4.38
CA TRP A 83 -2.22 -3.48 5.67
C TRP A 83 -1.14 -3.12 6.69
N SER A 84 -0.62 -1.89 6.61
CA SER A 84 0.32 -1.33 7.58
C SER A 84 -0.38 -0.34 8.51
N VAL A 85 -0.05 -0.40 9.81
CA VAL A 85 -0.46 0.56 10.84
C VAL A 85 0.61 1.64 11.07
N PRO A 86 1.91 1.31 11.21
CA PRO A 86 2.94 2.33 11.44
C PRO A 86 3.23 3.19 10.22
N ASP A 87 2.82 2.76 9.01
CA ASP A 87 3.20 3.40 7.75
C ASP A 87 4.73 3.60 7.70
N VAL A 88 5.22 4.70 7.10
CA VAL A 88 6.65 5.06 7.02
C VAL A 88 7.27 5.56 8.33
N TRP A 89 6.73 5.19 9.50
CA TRP A 89 7.22 5.64 10.81
C TRP A 89 8.68 5.28 11.05
N GLY A 90 9.40 6.17 11.74
CA GLY A 90 10.83 6.02 12.03
C GLY A 90 11.75 6.56 10.92
N SER A 91 11.19 6.93 9.76
CA SER A 91 11.94 7.62 8.72
C SER A 91 12.29 9.05 9.14
N THR A 92 13.46 9.53 8.70
CA THR A 92 13.95 10.90 8.85
C THR A 92 13.68 11.66 7.54
N PRO A 93 12.72 12.60 7.47
CA PRO A 93 12.36 13.27 6.21
C PRO A 93 13.48 14.08 5.56
N GLU A 94 14.30 14.76 6.36
CA GLU A 94 15.51 15.46 5.94
C GLU A 94 16.72 14.68 6.44
N GLY A 95 16.94 13.50 5.85
CA GLY A 95 18.00 12.56 6.22
C GLY A 95 19.30 12.84 5.48
N ALA A 96 19.66 11.97 4.54
CA ALA A 96 20.88 12.08 3.76
C ALA A 96 20.85 13.26 2.78
N GLU A 97 22.03 13.73 2.39
CA GLU A 97 22.19 14.72 1.32
C GLU A 97 22.21 14.01 -0.04
N GLY A 98 21.26 14.35 -0.89
CA GLY A 98 21.16 13.92 -2.28
C GLY A 98 21.79 14.91 -3.26
N ARG A 99 21.57 14.64 -4.56
CA ARG A 99 22.11 15.44 -5.67
C ARG A 99 21.74 16.93 -5.54
N GLY A 100 22.76 17.79 -5.61
CA GLY A 100 22.56 19.24 -5.57
C GLY A 100 22.29 19.80 -4.17
N GLY A 101 22.61 19.06 -3.10
CA GLY A 101 22.46 19.52 -1.71
C GLY A 101 21.04 19.43 -1.17
N VAL A 102 20.14 18.73 -1.87
CA VAL A 102 18.77 18.48 -1.37
C VAL A 102 18.83 17.40 -0.30
N HIS A 103 17.98 17.48 0.72
CA HIS A 103 17.84 16.36 1.65
C HIS A 103 16.84 15.34 1.09
N VAL A 104 17.16 14.07 1.27
CA VAL A 104 16.27 12.95 0.95
C VAL A 104 15.83 12.27 2.24
N ARG A 105 14.72 11.53 2.18
CA ARG A 105 14.25 10.76 3.34
C ARG A 105 15.17 9.58 3.57
N SER A 106 15.51 9.32 4.83
CA SER A 106 16.36 8.20 5.24
C SER A 106 15.66 7.31 6.26
N PHE A 107 16.04 6.05 6.32
CA PHE A 107 15.60 5.11 7.34
C PHE A 107 16.79 4.36 7.95
N ASP A 108 16.76 4.19 9.27
CA ASP A 108 17.73 3.36 10.00
C ASP A 108 16.99 2.54 11.06
N TYR A 109 16.82 1.25 10.79
CA TYR A 109 16.08 0.34 11.64
C TYR A 109 16.68 0.23 13.03
N ASP A 110 18.01 0.32 13.16
CA ASP A 110 18.68 0.20 14.46
C ASP A 110 18.27 1.31 15.45
N ARG A 111 17.79 2.46 14.94
CA ARG A 111 17.32 3.57 15.75
C ARG A 111 15.91 3.37 16.31
N VAL A 112 15.14 2.44 15.73
CA VAL A 112 13.69 2.37 15.94
C VAL A 112 13.15 0.97 16.24
N LYS A 113 13.95 -0.08 16.05
CA LYS A 113 13.55 -1.50 16.20
C LYS A 113 12.95 -1.86 17.57
N ASP A 114 13.36 -1.15 18.62
CA ASP A 114 12.93 -1.42 19.99
C ASP A 114 11.73 -0.55 20.43
N ALA A 115 11.15 0.24 19.51
CA ALA A 115 10.02 1.09 19.83
C ALA A 115 8.76 0.27 20.15
N PRO A 116 8.09 0.52 21.29
CA PRO A 116 6.90 -0.23 21.66
C PRO A 116 5.72 0.10 20.74
N PRO A 117 4.75 -0.83 20.58
CA PRO A 117 3.48 -0.52 19.92
C PRO A 117 2.71 0.56 20.69
N GLU A 118 1.82 1.23 19.98
CA GLU A 118 0.74 1.97 20.65
C GLU A 118 -0.17 0.97 21.39
N PRO A 119 -0.79 1.37 22.53
CA PRO A 119 -1.63 0.46 23.30
C PRO A 119 -2.74 -0.18 22.47
N GLY A 120 -2.75 -1.52 22.41
CA GLY A 120 -3.75 -2.30 21.66
C GLY A 120 -3.52 -2.35 20.14
N GLU A 121 -2.33 -1.97 19.66
CA GLU A 121 -1.98 -1.97 18.23
C GLU A 121 -0.81 -2.91 17.87
N GLY A 122 -0.33 -3.73 18.82
CA GLY A 122 0.64 -4.80 18.52
C GLY A 122 -0.01 -5.98 17.81
N SER A 123 0.73 -6.70 16.97
CA SER A 123 0.24 -7.88 16.25
C SER A 123 1.35 -8.86 15.87
N THR A 124 1.14 -10.16 16.07
CA THR A 124 2.04 -11.20 15.56
C THR A 124 1.83 -11.45 14.06
N ALA A 125 2.75 -12.18 13.44
CA ALA A 125 2.62 -12.52 12.02
C ALA A 125 1.37 -13.39 11.76
N GLU A 126 1.08 -14.34 12.64
CA GLU A 126 -0.08 -15.23 12.55
C GLU A 126 -1.38 -14.43 12.63
N GLU A 127 -1.48 -13.53 13.60
CA GLU A 127 -2.64 -12.64 13.75
C GLU A 127 -2.84 -11.75 12.53
N MET A 128 -1.77 -11.20 11.96
CA MET A 128 -1.87 -10.34 10.78
C MET A 128 -2.31 -11.13 9.54
N TRP A 129 -1.80 -12.35 9.35
CA TRP A 129 -2.24 -13.22 8.26
C TRP A 129 -3.70 -13.64 8.41
N GLU A 130 -4.12 -14.00 9.62
CA GLU A 130 -5.51 -14.35 9.92
C GLU A 130 -6.46 -13.20 9.57
N ARG A 131 -6.15 -12.00 10.07
CA ARG A 131 -6.98 -10.80 9.89
C ARG A 131 -7.00 -10.33 8.43
N LEU A 132 -5.85 -10.39 7.75
CA LEU A 132 -5.78 -10.08 6.32
C LEU A 132 -6.57 -11.07 5.49
N ASN A 133 -6.46 -12.38 5.76
CA ASN A 133 -7.24 -13.41 5.07
C ASN A 133 -8.75 -13.16 5.25
N TYR A 134 -9.18 -12.85 6.48
CA TYR A 134 -10.57 -12.52 6.79
C TYR A 134 -11.10 -11.34 5.97
N PHE A 135 -10.28 -10.30 5.83
CA PHE A 135 -10.61 -9.11 5.04
C PHE A 135 -10.68 -9.42 3.54
N LEU A 136 -9.66 -10.07 2.99
CA LEU A 136 -9.55 -10.33 1.55
C LEU A 136 -10.63 -11.29 1.03
N GLU A 137 -11.00 -12.30 1.82
CA GLU A 137 -12.10 -13.22 1.49
C GLU A 137 -13.42 -12.49 1.19
N ARG A 138 -13.61 -11.28 1.75
CA ARG A 138 -14.83 -10.47 1.58
C ARG A 138 -14.67 -9.35 0.57
N VAL A 139 -13.48 -8.73 0.51
CA VAL A 139 -13.25 -7.55 -0.35
C VAL A 139 -12.91 -7.93 -1.79
N ILE A 140 -12.24 -9.07 -2.02
CA ILE A 140 -11.90 -9.52 -3.38
C ILE A 140 -13.16 -9.77 -4.22
N PRO A 141 -14.18 -10.52 -3.75
CA PRO A 141 -15.42 -10.69 -4.52
C PRO A 141 -16.11 -9.37 -4.87
N ALA A 142 -16.11 -8.40 -3.95
CA ALA A 142 -16.68 -7.07 -4.22
C ALA A 142 -15.92 -6.32 -5.32
N ALA A 143 -14.60 -6.50 -5.41
CA ALA A 143 -13.78 -5.93 -6.48
C ALA A 143 -14.00 -6.64 -7.82
N GLU A 144 -14.13 -7.97 -7.81
CA GLU A 144 -14.46 -8.76 -9.00
C GLU A 144 -15.82 -8.36 -9.59
N ASP A 145 -16.86 -8.31 -8.74
CA ASP A 145 -18.22 -7.90 -9.14
C ASP A 145 -18.25 -6.48 -9.73
N ALA A 146 -17.40 -5.60 -9.19
CA ALA A 146 -17.29 -4.21 -9.64
C ALA A 146 -16.37 -4.04 -10.87
N GLY A 147 -15.66 -5.09 -11.30
CA GLY A 147 -14.69 -5.02 -12.39
C GLY A 147 -13.45 -4.17 -12.07
N VAL A 148 -13.07 -4.08 -10.80
CA VAL A 148 -11.93 -3.29 -10.31
C VAL A 148 -10.79 -4.21 -9.88
N ARG A 149 -9.56 -3.75 -10.12
CA ARG A 149 -8.35 -4.43 -9.64
C ARG A 149 -7.87 -3.80 -8.34
N LEU A 150 -7.64 -4.62 -7.31
CA LEU A 150 -7.05 -4.18 -6.04
C LEU A 150 -5.52 -4.17 -6.16
N ALA A 151 -4.88 -3.15 -5.61
CA ALA A 151 -3.44 -3.00 -5.60
C ALA A 151 -2.93 -2.89 -4.15
N PHE A 152 -2.33 -3.97 -3.64
CA PHE A 152 -1.75 -3.98 -2.30
C PHE A 152 -0.38 -3.28 -2.26
N HIS A 153 -0.22 -2.24 -1.44
CA HIS A 153 1.08 -1.63 -1.18
C HIS A 153 1.88 -2.44 -0.14
N PRO A 154 3.11 -2.90 -0.44
CA PRO A 154 4.00 -3.58 0.50
C PRO A 154 4.20 -2.82 1.81
N HIS A 155 4.63 -3.53 2.84
CA HIS A 155 4.99 -2.89 4.10
C HIS A 155 6.27 -2.06 3.93
N ASP A 156 6.16 -0.73 4.03
CA ASP A 156 7.25 0.25 3.96
C ASP A 156 7.43 0.93 5.34
N PRO A 157 8.58 0.80 6.02
CA PRO A 157 9.78 0.07 5.59
C PRO A 157 9.61 -1.46 5.73
N PRO A 158 10.34 -2.27 4.92
CA PRO A 158 10.26 -3.73 4.92
C PRO A 158 11.12 -4.39 6.03
N THR A 159 10.92 -3.96 7.27
CA THR A 159 11.59 -4.55 8.44
C THR A 159 10.89 -5.84 8.90
N PRO A 160 11.43 -6.67 9.80
CA PRO A 160 10.67 -7.81 10.34
C PRO A 160 9.52 -7.40 11.27
N MET A 161 9.74 -6.35 12.05
CA MET A 161 8.81 -5.80 13.05
C MET A 161 8.95 -4.27 13.05
N LEU A 162 7.86 -3.54 13.29
CA LEU A 162 7.93 -2.10 13.51
C LEU A 162 6.81 -1.69 14.45
N LYS A 163 7.11 -0.96 15.53
CA LYS A 163 6.09 -0.51 16.49
C LYS A 163 5.16 -1.66 16.95
N GLY A 164 5.75 -2.83 17.22
CA GLY A 164 5.03 -4.04 17.62
C GLY A 164 4.12 -4.68 16.57
N GLU A 165 4.15 -4.23 15.31
CA GLU A 165 3.48 -4.84 14.15
C GLU A 165 4.46 -5.76 13.39
N ALA A 166 4.09 -7.02 13.20
CA ALA A 166 4.83 -7.96 12.35
C ALA A 166 4.67 -7.61 10.87
N ARG A 167 5.76 -7.40 10.13
CA ARG A 167 5.68 -6.88 8.76
C ARG A 167 5.57 -8.02 7.74
N ILE A 168 4.45 -8.73 7.77
CA ILE A 168 4.20 -9.94 6.97
C ILE A 168 4.30 -9.75 5.45
N LEU A 169 4.21 -8.50 4.97
CA LEU A 169 4.29 -8.11 3.56
C LEU A 169 5.47 -7.18 3.29
N GLY A 170 6.49 -7.26 4.16
CA GLY A 170 7.79 -6.58 4.03
C GLY A 170 8.87 -7.46 3.41
N ASN A 171 8.51 -8.55 2.73
CA ASN A 171 9.47 -9.39 2.00
C ASN A 171 8.80 -10.09 0.81
N LEU A 172 9.62 -10.62 -0.11
CA LEU A 172 9.15 -11.30 -1.32
C LEU A 172 8.26 -12.52 -1.05
N GLU A 173 8.54 -13.28 0.01
CA GLU A 173 7.76 -14.47 0.35
C GLU A 173 6.34 -14.10 0.79
N GLY A 174 6.20 -13.04 1.59
CA GLY A 174 4.91 -12.47 1.94
C GLY A 174 4.12 -12.01 0.72
N LEU A 175 4.76 -11.28 -0.20
CA LEU A 175 4.12 -10.82 -1.43
C LEU A 175 3.66 -11.99 -2.32
N ARG A 176 4.47 -13.06 -2.42
CA ARG A 176 4.09 -14.30 -3.13
C ARG A 176 2.89 -14.96 -2.48
N ARG A 177 2.92 -15.13 -1.15
CA ARG A 177 1.81 -15.71 -0.39
C ARG A 177 0.52 -14.92 -0.59
N LEU A 178 0.58 -13.59 -0.61
CA LEU A 178 -0.59 -12.73 -0.82
C LEU A 178 -1.30 -13.02 -2.16
N ILE A 179 -0.56 -13.06 -3.25
CA ILE A 179 -1.13 -13.27 -4.59
C ILE A 179 -1.59 -14.71 -4.83
N GLU A 180 -1.01 -15.67 -4.11
CA GLU A 180 -1.34 -17.10 -4.19
C GLU A 180 -2.55 -17.46 -3.31
N MET A 181 -2.75 -16.76 -2.20
CA MET A 181 -3.85 -16.99 -1.25
C MET A 181 -5.23 -16.83 -1.91
N PHE A 182 -5.36 -15.86 -2.80
CA PHE A 182 -6.57 -15.63 -3.60
C PHE A 182 -6.17 -15.42 -5.07
N PRO A 183 -6.23 -16.47 -5.92
CA PRO A 183 -5.76 -16.44 -7.30
C PRO A 183 -6.74 -15.71 -8.24
N SER A 184 -7.13 -14.48 -7.89
CA SER A 184 -7.99 -13.59 -8.67
C SER A 184 -7.18 -12.48 -9.34
N GLU A 185 -7.52 -12.06 -10.56
CA GLU A 185 -6.93 -10.87 -11.21
C GLU A 185 -7.22 -9.58 -10.42
N ALA A 186 -8.33 -9.55 -9.68
CA ALA A 186 -8.65 -8.46 -8.78
C ALA A 186 -7.68 -8.40 -7.59
N ASN A 187 -7.00 -9.50 -7.23
CA ASN A 187 -5.99 -9.53 -6.17
C ASN A 187 -4.59 -9.34 -6.77
N GLY A 188 -4.04 -8.14 -6.68
CA GLY A 188 -2.68 -7.83 -7.13
C GLY A 188 -1.99 -6.79 -6.27
N LEU A 189 -0.81 -6.38 -6.73
CA LEU A 189 0.10 -5.50 -6.01
C LEU A 189 0.04 -4.08 -6.56
N ASN A 190 0.14 -3.11 -5.66
CA ASN A 190 0.90 -1.91 -5.97
C ASN A 190 2.37 -2.30 -5.83
N PHE A 191 3.03 -2.58 -6.95
CA PHE A 191 4.45 -2.89 -6.96
C PHE A 191 5.24 -1.62 -6.67
N CYS A 192 5.39 -1.30 -5.37
CA CYS A 192 6.25 -0.21 -4.95
C CYS A 192 7.70 -0.63 -5.11
N GLN A 193 8.31 -0.16 -6.20
CA GLN A 193 9.64 -0.58 -6.59
C GLN A 193 10.68 -0.24 -5.52
N GLY A 194 10.57 0.94 -4.91
CA GLY A 194 11.45 1.34 -3.82
C GLY A 194 11.33 0.42 -2.61
N THR A 195 10.11 0.13 -2.15
CA THR A 195 9.91 -0.80 -1.03
C THR A 195 10.41 -2.21 -1.35
N VAL A 196 10.27 -2.68 -2.59
CA VAL A 196 10.85 -3.98 -2.99
C VAL A 196 12.38 -3.92 -3.01
N ALA A 197 12.98 -2.82 -3.46
CA ALA A 197 14.43 -2.63 -3.42
C ALA A 197 14.96 -2.63 -1.97
N GLU A 198 14.24 -1.97 -1.05
CA GLU A 198 14.55 -1.92 0.37
C GLU A 198 14.55 -3.30 1.06
N MET A 199 13.90 -4.31 0.46
CA MET A 199 13.96 -5.72 0.91
C MET A 199 15.31 -6.39 0.61
N GLY A 200 16.19 -5.74 -0.18
CA GLY A 200 17.50 -6.28 -0.57
C GLY A 200 17.44 -7.42 -1.58
N VAL A 201 16.46 -7.39 -2.49
CA VAL A 201 16.20 -8.45 -3.49
C VAL A 201 16.40 -7.93 -4.92
N ASP A 202 16.49 -8.85 -5.90
CA ASP A 202 16.49 -8.47 -7.32
C ASP A 202 15.10 -7.98 -7.75
N VAL A 203 14.99 -6.66 -7.90
CA VAL A 203 13.75 -5.98 -8.29
C VAL A 203 13.32 -6.36 -9.70
N ILE A 204 14.24 -6.58 -10.64
CA ILE A 204 13.91 -6.91 -12.03
C ILE A 204 13.35 -8.33 -12.11
N GLU A 205 13.92 -9.26 -11.35
CA GLU A 205 13.37 -10.60 -11.19
C GLU A 205 11.97 -10.55 -10.57
N ALA A 206 11.78 -9.74 -9.52
CA ALA A 206 10.49 -9.56 -8.88
C ALA A 206 9.43 -9.01 -9.86
N ILE A 207 9.75 -7.96 -10.64
CA ILE A 207 8.87 -7.42 -11.69
C ILE A 207 8.45 -8.53 -12.65
N ARG A 208 9.41 -9.30 -13.19
CA ARG A 208 9.10 -10.40 -14.12
C ARG A 208 8.26 -11.49 -13.47
N TYR A 209 8.51 -11.80 -12.20
CA TYR A 209 7.77 -12.84 -11.48
C TYR A 209 6.30 -12.47 -11.33
N PHE A 210 6.01 -11.26 -10.83
CA PHE A 210 4.63 -10.79 -10.61
C PHE A 210 3.94 -10.37 -11.90
N GLY A 211 4.66 -9.72 -12.82
CA GLY A 211 4.15 -9.27 -14.11
C GLY A 211 3.71 -10.43 -15.01
N LYS A 212 4.49 -11.51 -15.12
CA LYS A 212 4.10 -12.73 -15.88
C LYS A 212 2.84 -13.42 -15.35
N ARG A 213 2.44 -13.12 -14.11
CA ARG A 213 1.25 -13.66 -13.45
C ARG A 213 0.07 -12.70 -13.49
N ASP A 214 0.23 -11.55 -14.16
CA ASP A 214 -0.73 -10.45 -14.18
C ASP A 214 -1.11 -9.98 -12.75
N LYS A 215 -0.10 -9.80 -11.89
CA LYS A 215 -0.28 -9.40 -10.48
C LYS A 215 0.24 -8.00 -10.12
N ILE A 216 0.60 -7.20 -11.11
CA ILE A 216 1.01 -5.79 -10.91
C ILE A 216 -0.13 -4.90 -11.39
N ASN A 217 -0.90 -4.34 -10.46
CA ASN A 217 -2.09 -3.54 -10.73
C ASN A 217 -1.81 -2.03 -10.65
N HIS A 218 -0.75 -1.65 -9.94
CA HIS A 218 -0.24 -0.28 -9.81
C HIS A 218 1.28 -0.34 -9.58
N VAL A 219 2.00 0.74 -9.88
CA VAL A 219 3.46 0.83 -9.69
C VAL A 219 3.81 2.17 -9.06
N HIS A 220 4.46 2.15 -7.90
CA HIS A 220 5.24 3.29 -7.43
C HIS A 220 6.67 3.17 -7.96
N PHE A 221 7.00 4.01 -8.94
CA PHE A 221 8.26 3.96 -9.67
C PHE A 221 9.30 4.90 -9.06
N ARG A 222 9.72 4.58 -7.83
CA ARG A 222 10.77 5.28 -7.07
C ARG A 222 12.03 4.43 -6.92
N ASN A 223 13.13 5.06 -6.51
CA ASN A 223 14.42 4.42 -6.35
C ASN A 223 15.05 4.78 -4.99
N VAL A 224 15.90 3.90 -4.48
CA VAL A 224 16.57 4.03 -3.17
C VAL A 224 18.03 3.65 -3.28
N ARG A 225 18.85 4.10 -2.33
CA ARG A 225 20.17 3.56 -2.07
C ARG A 225 20.15 2.75 -0.78
N GLY A 226 20.67 1.53 -0.82
CA GLY A 226 20.69 0.61 0.30
C GLY A 226 19.38 -0.17 0.47
N ALA A 227 19.35 -0.92 1.57
CA ALA A 227 18.25 -1.78 1.95
C ALA A 227 18.20 -1.87 3.48
N VAL A 228 17.12 -2.39 4.06
CA VAL A 228 17.04 -2.62 5.50
C VAL A 228 18.30 -3.39 5.98
N PRO A 229 19.04 -2.89 6.99
CA PRO A 229 18.59 -1.96 8.03
C PRO A 229 18.71 -0.46 7.71
N ARG A 230 19.40 -0.04 6.64
CA ARG A 230 19.62 1.39 6.33
C ARG A 230 19.48 1.69 4.86
N PHE A 231 18.62 2.64 4.53
CA PHE A 231 18.44 3.10 3.15
C PHE A 231 18.08 4.58 3.09
N ASP A 232 18.34 5.18 1.94
CA ASP A 232 18.00 6.56 1.60
C ASP A 232 17.12 6.54 0.35
N GLU A 233 16.04 7.31 0.36
CA GLU A 233 15.33 7.66 -0.88
C GLU A 233 16.29 8.35 -1.84
N SER A 234 16.09 8.18 -3.13
CA SER A 234 16.97 8.75 -4.14
C SER A 234 16.17 9.31 -5.32
N PHE A 235 16.83 10.11 -6.15
CA PHE A 235 16.26 10.42 -7.46
C PHE A 235 16.10 9.14 -8.26
N ILE A 236 15.11 9.11 -9.16
CA ILE A 236 14.81 7.91 -9.96
C ILE A 236 16.05 7.36 -10.67
N ASP A 237 16.94 8.23 -11.16
CA ASP A 237 18.16 7.89 -11.88
C ASP A 237 19.41 7.79 -10.98
N ASP A 238 19.25 7.80 -9.65
CA ASP A 238 20.33 7.94 -8.67
C ASP A 238 20.25 6.92 -7.53
N GLY A 239 19.55 5.80 -7.73
CA GLY A 239 19.46 4.70 -6.76
C GLY A 239 20.05 3.40 -7.29
N ASP A 240 19.85 2.34 -6.53
CA ASP A 240 20.45 1.03 -6.77
C ASP A 240 19.72 0.22 -7.86
N VAL A 241 18.46 0.56 -8.16
CA VAL A 241 17.69 -0.09 -9.22
C VAL A 241 17.98 0.54 -10.58
N ASP A 242 18.33 -0.27 -11.58
CA ASP A 242 18.34 0.14 -12.99
C ASP A 242 16.90 0.37 -13.46
N MET A 243 16.45 1.64 -13.43
CA MET A 243 15.09 2.01 -13.82
C MET A 243 14.78 1.71 -15.29
N LEU A 244 15.77 1.75 -16.18
CA LEU A 244 15.53 1.46 -17.60
C LEU A 244 15.29 -0.04 -17.78
N ALA A 245 16.06 -0.88 -17.08
CA ALA A 245 15.81 -2.31 -17.03
C ALA A 245 14.45 -2.62 -16.40
N ALA A 246 14.06 -1.91 -15.33
CA ALA A 246 12.77 -2.09 -14.67
C ALA A 246 11.59 -1.71 -15.58
N MET A 247 11.69 -0.62 -16.32
CA MET A 247 10.66 -0.18 -17.26
C MET A 247 10.47 -1.15 -18.44
N ARG A 248 11.53 -1.86 -18.84
CA ARG A 248 11.51 -2.85 -19.92
C ARG A 248 11.00 -4.23 -19.48
N ALA A 249 11.04 -4.52 -18.19
CA ALA A 249 10.70 -5.81 -17.61
C ALA A 249 9.18 -6.00 -17.51
#